data_AF-A0A5C5VHP8-F1
#
_entry.id   AF-A0A5C5VHP8-F1
#
_cell.length_a   1.000
_cell.length_b   1.000
_cell.length_c   1.000
_cell.angle_alpha   90.00
_cell.angle_beta   90.00
_cell.angle_gamma   90.00
#
_symmetry.space_group_name_H-M   'P 1'
#
loop_
_entity.id
_entity.type
_entity.pdbx_description
1 polymer ?
#
loop_
_entity_poly.entity_id
_entity_poly.type
_entity_poly.pdbx_seq_one_letter_code
_entity_poly.pdbx_strand_id
1 'polypeptide(L)'
;MSAIFLIGGIALAIMLVVGGVKAPRADLRFGAFGLALVALAIGFTLASFRYVPEDAAGMVTKRFGVAALPPGKIIATNGEMGPQAEVLPPGWHLWYWPGVYDIEEEGLVQIPAGKVGIINARDGRPLPPDTTYAPEWAEEVEGRMTDAEYFLTTGDGYKGPQTTVLRPASYRVNTKLFEVVQADITTIAKATVGVVKSNVGDRPAPPTDDEGNRQTGRLARLVSKGQRGIWREPLKPGQYYLNTDAFEVTEISTRKQVVRYTDATVAGSGIHEESEIIVRTSDGFTFPVDVRVEYEIEPDSAPLLVATVGDDKDGLRSVMNSAVRAIFRNNAEGVKALDYVQQRSQQESQSLKMLQDEMTKIGATVTAVRIGDVGDEKTLGPLLETQTKREIAIQEQETIQEQQRAAEQQKELTRTEQEAEEEKRLATAKYGVQISEQEKERKIIEAGADAEAVRIKAEAQANAYQLIAEQIGKGNAALVEVLKVVGENNITVTPRVMVVGGEGGAQSAETTALIGTMLDSMVGKQAE
;
A
#
# COMPACT_ATOMS: atom_id res chain seq x y z
N MET A 1 -75.81 14.73 -8.68
CA MET A 1 -77.03 14.45 -7.87
C MET A 1 -77.60 15.73 -7.25
N SER A 2 -76.79 16.52 -6.53
CA SER A 2 -77.16 17.80 -5.88
C SER A 2 -78.12 18.72 -6.67
N ALA A 3 -77.81 19.06 -7.92
CA ALA A 3 -78.67 19.93 -8.76
C ALA A 3 -80.09 19.38 -8.99
N ILE A 4 -80.28 18.05 -8.96
CA ILE A 4 -81.58 17.40 -9.13
C ILE A 4 -82.45 17.60 -7.88
N PHE A 5 -81.86 17.56 -6.69
CA PHE A 5 -82.56 17.87 -5.44
C PHE A 5 -82.98 19.34 -5.36
N LEU A 6 -82.14 20.27 -5.86
CA LEU A 6 -82.47 21.69 -5.96
C LEU A 6 -83.66 21.93 -6.89
N ILE A 7 -83.59 21.41 -8.11
CA ILE A 7 -84.66 21.54 -9.13
C ILE A 7 -85.94 20.85 -8.64
N GLY A 8 -85.84 19.66 -8.04
CA GLY A 8 -86.98 18.92 -7.48
C GLY A 8 -87.67 19.68 -6.33
N GLY A 9 -86.89 20.26 -5.41
CA GLY A 9 -87.41 21.09 -4.32
C GLY A 9 -88.09 22.36 -4.82
N ILE A 10 -87.51 23.04 -5.80
CA ILE A 10 -88.11 24.21 -6.45
C ILE A 10 -89.42 23.83 -7.15
N ALA A 11 -89.44 22.73 -7.91
CA ALA A 11 -90.65 22.24 -8.59
C ALA A 11 -91.77 21.86 -7.59
N LEU A 12 -91.42 21.18 -6.49
CA LEU A 12 -92.36 20.83 -5.43
C LEU A 12 -92.92 22.08 -4.72
N ALA A 13 -92.07 23.06 -4.42
CA ALA A 13 -92.49 24.33 -3.84
C ALA A 13 -93.43 25.12 -4.77
N ILE A 14 -93.12 25.19 -6.07
CA ILE A 14 -94.01 25.82 -7.07
C ILE A 14 -95.36 25.09 -7.14
N MET A 15 -95.36 23.76 -7.15
CA MET A 15 -96.59 22.96 -7.18
C MET A 15 -97.47 23.22 -5.94
N LEU A 16 -96.85 23.30 -4.75
CA LEU A 16 -97.54 23.61 -3.49
C LEU A 16 -98.09 25.05 -3.47
N VAL A 17 -97.36 26.04 -3.98
CA VAL A 17 -97.87 27.42 -4.12
C VAL A 17 -99.05 27.49 -5.09
N VAL A 18 -98.95 26.85 -6.27
CA VAL A 18 -100.04 26.84 -7.27
C VAL A 18 -101.28 26.12 -6.76
N GLY A 19 -101.11 25.02 -6.01
CA GLY A 19 -102.21 24.35 -5.30
C GLY A 19 -102.82 25.22 -4.21
N GLY A 20 -101.97 25.88 -3.41
CA GLY A 20 -102.36 26.79 -2.34
C GLY A 20 -103.17 27.99 -2.83
N VAL A 21 -102.75 28.66 -3.90
CA VAL A 21 -103.46 29.80 -4.49
C VAL A 21 -104.90 29.44 -4.91
N LYS A 22 -105.13 28.19 -5.34
CA LYS A 22 -106.47 27.67 -5.68
C LYS A 22 -107.32 27.26 -4.46
N ALA A 23 -106.77 27.23 -3.25
CA ALA A 23 -107.53 26.84 -2.05
C ALA A 23 -108.52 27.94 -1.60
N PRO A 24 -109.75 27.57 -1.16
CA PRO A 24 -110.81 28.54 -0.85
C PRO A 24 -110.75 29.15 0.56
N ARG A 25 -109.94 28.60 1.47
CA ARG A 25 -109.76 29.13 2.85
C ARG A 25 -108.40 29.80 3.00
N ALA A 26 -108.35 30.90 3.75
CA ALA A 26 -107.11 31.64 4.04
C ALA A 26 -106.07 30.75 4.75
N ASP A 27 -106.49 29.95 5.72
CA ASP A 27 -105.59 29.11 6.53
C ASP A 27 -104.89 28.04 5.67
N LEU A 28 -105.61 27.47 4.69
CA LEU A 28 -105.04 26.53 3.71
C LEU A 28 -104.05 27.20 2.75
N ARG A 29 -104.27 28.48 2.41
CA ARG A 29 -103.30 29.27 1.63
C ARG A 29 -102.01 29.49 2.42
N PHE A 30 -102.11 29.98 3.66
CA PHE A 30 -100.94 30.17 4.52
C PHE A 30 -100.20 28.85 4.81
N GLY A 31 -100.94 27.76 5.07
CA GLY A 31 -100.37 26.43 5.25
C GLY A 31 -99.62 25.93 4.01
N ALA A 32 -100.19 26.10 2.81
CA ALA A 32 -99.54 25.71 1.56
C ALA A 32 -98.27 26.54 1.24
N PHE A 33 -98.28 27.85 1.52
CA PHE A 33 -97.08 28.69 1.42
C PHE A 33 -96.00 28.29 2.43
N GLY A 34 -96.37 27.97 3.67
CA GLY A 34 -95.44 27.46 4.68
C GLY A 34 -94.82 26.12 4.25
N LEU A 35 -95.63 25.19 3.75
CA LEU A 35 -95.17 23.87 3.29
C LEU A 35 -94.31 23.98 2.01
N ALA A 36 -94.59 24.95 1.14
CA ALA A 36 -93.73 25.28 0.00
C ALA A 36 -92.36 25.84 0.42
N LEU A 37 -92.31 26.73 1.43
CA LEU A 37 -91.05 27.21 2.00
C LEU A 37 -90.24 26.07 2.64
N VAL A 38 -90.90 25.15 3.36
CA VAL A 38 -90.25 23.95 3.91
C VAL A 38 -89.75 23.03 2.80
N ALA A 39 -90.53 22.79 1.74
CA ALA A 39 -90.10 21.98 0.59
C ALA A 39 -88.90 22.59 -0.15
N LEU A 40 -88.90 23.93 -0.33
CA LEU A 40 -87.77 24.66 -0.91
C LEU A 40 -86.55 24.55 0.01
N ALA A 41 -86.70 24.79 1.31
CA ALA A 41 -85.62 24.68 2.28
C ALA A 41 -85.01 23.27 2.31
N ILE A 42 -85.82 22.21 2.30
CA ILE A 42 -85.36 20.82 2.26
C ILE A 42 -84.62 20.51 0.94
N GLY A 43 -85.18 20.92 -0.21
CA GLY A 43 -84.53 20.74 -1.50
C GLY A 43 -83.22 21.50 -1.63
N PHE A 44 -83.16 22.69 -1.03
CA PHE A 44 -81.94 23.49 -0.89
C PHE A 44 -80.93 22.74 -0.01
N THR A 45 -81.27 22.34 1.22
CA THR A 45 -80.33 21.63 2.12
C THR A 45 -79.82 20.32 1.52
N LEU A 46 -80.70 19.53 0.89
CA LEU A 46 -80.32 18.28 0.21
C LEU A 46 -79.42 18.52 -1.01
N ALA A 47 -79.57 19.65 -1.71
CA ALA A 47 -78.66 20.04 -2.77
C ALA A 47 -77.27 20.45 -2.27
N SER A 48 -77.11 20.83 -1.00
CA SER A 48 -75.83 21.25 -0.42
C SER A 48 -74.88 20.10 -0.05
N PHE A 49 -75.35 18.84 -0.11
CA PHE A 49 -74.53 17.67 0.14
C PHE A 49 -73.57 17.42 -1.04
N ARG A 50 -72.26 17.44 -0.76
CA ARG A 50 -71.22 16.90 -1.64
C ARG A 50 -70.55 15.71 -0.96
N TYR A 51 -70.23 14.69 -1.74
CA TYR A 51 -69.35 13.60 -1.33
C TYR A 51 -68.00 13.79 -2.03
N VAL A 52 -66.90 13.60 -1.30
CA VAL A 52 -65.53 13.54 -1.83
C VAL A 52 -65.01 12.11 -1.59
N PRO A 53 -64.52 11.39 -2.62
CA PRO A 53 -64.05 10.01 -2.46
C PRO A 53 -62.70 9.93 -1.71
N GLU A 54 -62.39 8.74 -1.18
CA GLU A 54 -61.26 8.52 -0.25
C GLU A 54 -59.87 8.80 -0.85
N ASP A 55 -59.75 8.58 -2.16
CA ASP A 55 -58.56 8.71 -3.00
C ASP A 55 -58.39 10.10 -3.63
N ALA A 56 -59.33 11.02 -3.38
CA ALA A 56 -59.29 12.40 -3.86
C ALA A 56 -59.18 13.45 -2.74
N ALA A 57 -58.86 14.65 -3.16
CA ALA A 57 -58.90 15.89 -2.42
C ALA A 57 -59.91 16.83 -3.10
N GLY A 58 -60.88 17.36 -2.35
CA GLY A 58 -61.88 18.27 -2.92
C GLY A 58 -61.38 19.71 -2.94
N MET A 59 -60.99 20.20 -4.12
CA MET A 59 -60.56 21.59 -4.32
C MET A 59 -61.79 22.49 -4.46
N VAL A 60 -62.01 23.37 -3.49
CA VAL A 60 -63.18 24.25 -3.46
C VAL A 60 -62.89 25.56 -4.20
N THR A 61 -63.75 25.94 -5.15
CA THR A 61 -63.74 27.27 -5.77
C THR A 61 -65.09 27.95 -5.55
N LYS A 62 -65.07 29.12 -4.92
CA LYS A 62 -66.26 29.94 -4.66
C LYS A 62 -66.48 30.92 -5.80
N ARG A 63 -67.53 30.70 -6.60
CA ARG A 63 -67.84 31.49 -7.81
C ARG A 63 -68.62 32.78 -7.53
N PHE A 64 -69.34 32.85 -6.41
CA PHE A 64 -70.15 34.01 -6.03
C PHE A 64 -69.98 34.38 -4.54
N GLY A 65 -69.85 35.67 -4.25
CA GLY A 65 -69.71 36.19 -2.89
C GLY A 65 -69.70 37.72 -2.86
N VAL A 66 -69.81 38.30 -1.66
CA VAL A 66 -69.76 39.76 -1.45
C VAL A 66 -68.30 40.25 -1.31
N ALA A 67 -67.42 39.42 -0.74
CA ALA A 67 -65.99 39.70 -0.63
C ALA A 67 -65.26 39.22 -1.89
N ALA A 68 -64.63 40.15 -2.60
CA ALA A 68 -63.70 39.86 -3.68
C ALA A 68 -62.29 39.60 -3.14
N LEU A 69 -61.50 38.82 -3.87
CA LEU A 69 -60.12 38.49 -3.50
C LEU A 69 -59.23 39.76 -3.48
N PRO A 70 -58.40 39.97 -2.44
CA PRO A 70 -57.46 41.09 -2.38
C PRO A 70 -56.48 41.11 -3.56
N PRO A 71 -56.12 42.29 -4.10
CA PRO A 71 -55.23 42.38 -5.25
C PRO A 71 -53.85 41.78 -4.94
N GLY A 72 -53.40 40.87 -5.80
CA GLY A 72 -52.11 40.18 -5.66
C GLY A 72 -52.17 38.82 -4.97
N LYS A 73 -53.33 38.44 -4.40
CA LYS A 73 -53.62 37.05 -4.00
C LYS A 73 -54.28 36.27 -5.15
N ILE A 74 -54.18 34.95 -5.09
CA ILE A 74 -54.79 33.98 -6.00
C ILE A 74 -55.70 33.00 -5.24
N ILE A 75 -55.38 32.74 -3.96
CA ILE A 75 -56.11 31.81 -3.09
C ILE A 75 -56.82 32.58 -1.96
N ALA A 76 -58.11 32.30 -1.77
CA ALA A 76 -58.94 32.85 -0.72
C ALA A 76 -58.74 32.10 0.60
N THR A 77 -58.34 32.81 1.66
CA THR A 77 -58.19 32.24 3.01
C THR A 77 -59.43 32.42 3.88
N ASN A 78 -60.28 33.42 3.61
CA ASN A 78 -61.38 33.83 4.49
C ASN A 78 -62.78 33.72 3.83
N GLY A 79 -63.00 32.74 2.96
CA GLY A 79 -64.31 32.59 2.28
C GLY A 79 -64.59 33.63 1.18
N GLU A 80 -63.55 34.29 0.68
CA GLU A 80 -63.60 35.27 -0.42
C GLU A 80 -63.91 34.56 -1.76
N MET A 81 -64.28 35.32 -2.79
CA MET A 81 -64.52 34.76 -4.14
C MET A 81 -63.21 34.29 -4.79
N GLY A 82 -63.17 33.06 -5.29
CA GLY A 82 -61.98 32.43 -5.89
C GLY A 82 -61.73 30.99 -5.40
N PRO A 83 -60.62 30.36 -5.81
CA PRO A 83 -60.14 29.11 -5.23
C PRO A 83 -59.90 29.30 -3.73
N GLN A 84 -60.38 28.39 -2.89
CA GLN A 84 -60.19 28.44 -1.44
C GLN A 84 -58.88 27.77 -1.04
N ALA A 85 -58.33 28.15 0.12
CA ALA A 85 -57.19 27.48 0.72
C ALA A 85 -57.57 26.09 1.24
N GLU A 86 -58.69 26.00 1.98
CA GLU A 86 -59.21 24.76 2.57
C GLU A 86 -59.42 23.65 1.51
N VAL A 87 -58.82 22.49 1.76
CA VAL A 87 -58.97 21.28 0.94
C VAL A 87 -59.92 20.34 1.66
N LEU A 88 -61.01 19.95 0.99
CA LEU A 88 -61.99 19.06 1.62
C LEU A 88 -61.40 17.65 1.80
N PRO A 89 -61.42 17.11 3.04
CA PRO A 89 -61.07 15.71 3.29
C PRO A 89 -62.14 14.78 2.69
N PRO A 90 -61.88 13.48 2.56
CA PRO A 90 -62.87 12.54 2.05
C PRO A 90 -64.08 12.42 2.99
N GLY A 91 -65.25 12.15 2.41
CA GLY A 91 -66.52 12.01 3.12
C GLY A 91 -67.60 12.97 2.66
N TRP A 92 -68.61 13.17 3.52
CA TRP A 92 -69.79 14.00 3.24
C TRP A 92 -69.63 15.41 3.80
N HIS A 93 -69.77 16.40 2.92
CA HIS A 93 -69.70 17.82 3.23
C HIS A 93 -71.05 18.49 3.00
N LEU A 94 -71.38 19.42 3.90
CA LEU A 94 -72.64 20.17 3.94
C LEU A 94 -72.39 21.62 3.54
N TRP A 95 -73.45 22.33 3.13
CA TRP A 95 -73.41 23.77 2.80
C TRP A 95 -72.61 24.17 1.56
N TYR A 96 -72.16 23.22 0.72
CA TYR A 96 -71.54 23.50 -0.57
C TYR A 96 -72.58 23.57 -1.69
N TRP A 97 -73.26 24.71 -1.75
CA TRP A 97 -74.39 24.96 -2.66
C TRP A 97 -73.98 24.93 -4.15
N PRO A 98 -74.70 24.15 -5.00
CA PRO A 98 -74.45 24.11 -6.44
C PRO A 98 -74.53 25.51 -7.07
N GLY A 99 -73.51 25.87 -7.85
CA GLY A 99 -73.42 27.15 -8.55
C GLY A 99 -72.72 28.25 -7.75
N VAL A 100 -72.86 28.28 -6.42
CA VAL A 100 -72.07 29.17 -5.54
C VAL A 100 -70.67 28.60 -5.31
N TYR A 101 -70.62 27.30 -5.02
CA TYR A 101 -69.39 26.53 -4.87
C TYR A 101 -69.25 25.55 -6.01
N ASP A 102 -68.02 25.42 -6.47
CA ASP A 102 -67.56 24.39 -7.39
C ASP A 102 -66.53 23.53 -6.65
N ILE A 103 -66.59 22.22 -6.84
CA ILE A 103 -65.72 21.26 -6.14
C ILE A 103 -65.15 20.34 -7.20
N GLU A 104 -63.88 20.56 -7.48
CA GLU A 104 -63.06 19.74 -8.36
C GLU A 104 -62.41 18.64 -7.52
N GLU A 105 -62.69 17.39 -7.85
CA GLU A 105 -62.11 16.22 -7.20
C GLU A 105 -60.80 15.89 -7.90
N GLU A 106 -59.68 16.25 -7.29
CA GLU A 106 -58.34 15.95 -7.80
C GLU A 106 -57.70 14.81 -7.01
N GLY A 107 -56.96 13.93 -7.69
CA GLY A 107 -56.30 12.79 -7.05
C GLY A 107 -55.23 13.21 -6.05
N LEU A 108 -54.99 12.38 -5.04
CA LEU A 108 -53.90 12.56 -4.07
C LEU A 108 -52.53 12.72 -4.77
N VAL A 109 -51.71 13.67 -4.30
CA VAL A 109 -50.33 13.83 -4.77
C VAL A 109 -49.49 12.71 -4.16
N GLN A 110 -49.18 11.69 -4.95
CA GLN A 110 -48.40 10.53 -4.53
C GLN A 110 -46.93 10.71 -4.90
N ILE A 111 -46.04 10.68 -3.91
CA ILE A 111 -44.59 10.69 -4.10
C ILE A 111 -44.06 9.29 -3.83
N PRO A 112 -43.58 8.56 -4.85
CA PRO A 112 -43.10 7.20 -4.68
C PRO A 112 -41.79 7.16 -3.90
N ALA A 113 -41.49 6.01 -3.29
CA ALA A 113 -40.21 5.77 -2.64
C ALA A 113 -39.05 5.95 -3.63
N GLY A 114 -37.98 6.63 -3.20
CA GLY A 114 -36.86 6.98 -4.07
C GLY A 114 -36.99 8.32 -4.82
N LYS A 115 -38.10 9.05 -4.63
CA LYS A 115 -38.30 10.40 -5.19
C LYS A 115 -38.54 11.45 -4.11
N VAL A 116 -38.35 12.71 -4.49
CA VAL A 116 -38.69 13.91 -3.72
C VAL A 116 -39.73 14.73 -4.48
N GLY A 117 -40.66 15.37 -3.76
CA GLY A 117 -41.55 16.37 -4.33
C GLY A 117 -40.99 17.78 -4.14
N ILE A 118 -40.54 18.41 -5.21
CA ILE A 118 -40.17 19.83 -5.25
C ILE A 118 -41.46 20.64 -5.38
N ILE A 119 -41.66 21.63 -4.51
CA ILE A 119 -42.86 22.47 -4.50
C ILE A 119 -42.55 23.85 -5.08
N ASN A 120 -43.45 24.35 -5.92
CA ASN A 120 -43.53 25.75 -6.33
C ASN A 120 -44.89 26.34 -5.89
N ALA A 121 -44.87 27.36 -5.03
CA ALA A 121 -46.07 28.00 -4.50
C ALA A 121 -46.50 29.18 -5.38
N ARG A 122 -47.75 29.21 -5.84
CA ARG A 122 -48.27 30.25 -6.74
C ARG A 122 -48.69 31.53 -6.02
N ASP A 123 -49.00 31.44 -4.73
CA ASP A 123 -49.45 32.53 -3.86
C ASP A 123 -48.70 32.50 -2.52
N GLY A 124 -48.74 33.61 -1.78
CA GLY A 124 -47.96 33.85 -0.56
C GLY A 124 -47.19 35.16 -0.58
N ARG A 125 -46.41 35.45 0.47
CA ARG A 125 -45.57 36.67 0.51
C ARG A 125 -44.49 36.62 -0.57
N PRO A 126 -44.07 37.76 -1.16
CA PRO A 126 -42.98 37.78 -2.13
C PRO A 126 -41.67 37.31 -1.49
N LEU A 127 -40.82 36.63 -2.29
CA LEU A 127 -39.49 36.21 -1.87
C LEU A 127 -38.65 37.39 -1.35
N PRO A 128 -37.78 37.19 -0.35
CA PRO A 128 -36.82 38.20 0.07
C PRO A 128 -35.91 38.62 -1.09
N PRO A 129 -35.49 39.90 -1.15
CA PRO A 129 -34.51 40.34 -2.13
C PRO A 129 -33.20 39.53 -2.00
N ASP A 130 -32.52 39.29 -3.13
CA ASP A 130 -31.30 38.45 -3.23
C ASP A 130 -31.50 36.94 -2.91
N THR A 131 -32.76 36.45 -2.92
CA THR A 131 -33.07 35.01 -2.84
C THR A 131 -33.87 34.52 -4.05
N THR A 132 -33.55 33.31 -4.54
CA THR A 132 -34.28 32.64 -5.64
C THR A 132 -35.29 31.62 -5.14
N TYR A 133 -35.05 31.05 -3.95
CA TYR A 133 -35.87 30.02 -3.31
C TYR A 133 -36.33 30.50 -1.94
N ALA A 134 -37.50 30.03 -1.49
CA ALA A 134 -37.98 30.30 -0.15
C ALA A 134 -37.04 29.69 0.91
N PRO A 135 -36.77 30.38 2.03
CA PRO A 135 -36.11 29.80 3.20
C PRO A 135 -36.67 28.43 3.61
N GLU A 136 -35.80 27.57 4.15
CA GLU A 136 -36.17 26.23 4.63
C GLU A 136 -37.12 26.35 5.84
N TRP A 137 -38.22 25.58 5.82
CA TRP A 137 -39.14 25.48 6.96
C TRP A 137 -38.48 24.75 8.12
N ALA A 138 -38.74 25.20 9.36
CA ALA A 138 -38.26 24.50 10.55
C ALA A 138 -38.92 23.11 10.67
N GLU A 139 -38.15 22.10 11.09
CA GLU A 139 -38.55 20.68 11.10
C GLU A 139 -39.86 20.42 11.88
N GLU A 140 -40.13 21.20 12.94
CA GLU A 140 -41.37 21.12 13.74
C GLU A 140 -42.65 21.49 12.96
N VAL A 141 -42.53 22.34 11.93
CA VAL A 141 -43.64 22.87 11.13
C VAL A 141 -43.60 22.44 9.66
N GLU A 142 -42.55 21.72 9.23
CA GLU A 142 -42.40 21.16 7.87
C GLU A 142 -43.67 20.44 7.40
N GLY A 143 -44.24 19.57 8.25
CA GLY A 143 -45.46 18.83 7.92
C GLY A 143 -46.72 19.68 7.74
N ARG A 144 -46.73 20.94 8.22
CA ARG A 144 -47.83 21.89 8.02
C ARG A 144 -47.67 22.77 6.79
N MET A 145 -46.52 22.73 6.11
CA MET A 145 -46.31 23.46 4.85
C MET A 145 -47.34 23.04 3.76
N THR A 146 -47.80 21.78 3.77
CA THR A 146 -48.80 21.29 2.80
C THR A 146 -50.22 21.82 3.05
N ASP A 147 -50.49 22.34 4.24
CA ASP A 147 -51.76 22.97 4.57
C ASP A 147 -51.76 24.41 4.03
N ALA A 148 -52.58 24.64 3.01
CA ALA A 148 -52.69 25.92 2.33
C ALA A 148 -53.22 27.06 3.23
N GLU A 149 -54.08 26.76 4.22
CA GLU A 149 -54.58 27.77 5.15
C GLU A 149 -53.45 28.18 6.09
N TYR A 150 -52.77 27.19 6.69
CA TYR A 150 -51.62 27.46 7.57
C TYR A 150 -50.50 28.21 6.82
N PHE A 151 -50.15 27.77 5.61
CA PHE A 151 -49.14 28.40 4.75
C PHE A 151 -49.43 29.88 4.47
N LEU A 152 -50.68 30.22 4.11
CA LEU A 152 -51.05 31.59 3.73
C LEU A 152 -51.42 32.51 4.91
N THR A 153 -51.55 31.99 6.13
CA THR A 153 -51.97 32.76 7.31
C THR A 153 -50.89 32.81 8.41
N THR A 154 -50.66 31.68 9.08
CA THR A 154 -49.85 31.61 10.32
C THR A 154 -48.38 31.31 10.03
N GLY A 155 -48.10 30.52 8.99
CA GLY A 155 -46.76 30.14 8.58
C GLY A 155 -46.03 31.17 7.71
N ASP A 156 -46.73 32.20 7.22
CA ASP A 156 -46.21 33.25 6.33
C ASP A 156 -45.37 32.65 5.16
N GLY A 157 -46.00 31.79 4.37
CA GLY A 157 -45.35 31.08 3.27
C GLY A 157 -44.99 32.01 2.10
N TYR A 158 -43.80 31.80 1.53
CA TYR A 158 -43.34 32.56 0.38
C TYR A 158 -43.86 31.98 -0.94
N LYS A 159 -44.29 32.84 -1.87
CA LYS A 159 -44.57 32.41 -3.25
C LYS A 159 -43.27 32.14 -4.01
N GLY A 160 -43.30 31.22 -4.97
CA GLY A 160 -42.14 30.75 -5.72
C GLY A 160 -41.65 29.36 -5.29
N PRO A 161 -40.49 28.91 -5.78
CA PRO A 161 -39.96 27.59 -5.51
C PRO A 161 -39.50 27.47 -4.04
N GLN A 162 -39.89 26.37 -3.39
CA GLN A 162 -39.59 26.10 -1.99
C GLN A 162 -38.30 25.28 -1.85
N THR A 163 -37.51 25.55 -0.82
CA THR A 163 -36.31 24.75 -0.50
C THR A 163 -36.67 23.43 0.17
N THR A 164 -37.70 23.46 1.03
CA THR A 164 -38.25 22.27 1.68
C THR A 164 -38.97 21.37 0.66
N VAL A 165 -38.65 20.08 0.67
CA VAL A 165 -39.24 19.07 -0.20
C VAL A 165 -40.27 18.21 0.51
N LEU A 166 -41.18 17.62 -0.26
CA LEU A 166 -42.05 16.55 0.21
C LEU A 166 -41.32 15.21 0.16
N ARG A 167 -41.42 14.47 1.28
CA ARG A 167 -40.87 13.13 1.47
C ARG A 167 -41.80 12.08 0.80
N PRO A 168 -41.41 10.80 0.64
CA PRO A 168 -42.29 9.79 0.05
C PRO A 168 -43.55 9.50 0.88
N ALA A 169 -44.69 10.06 0.46
CA ALA A 169 -46.02 9.80 1.02
C ALA A 169 -47.13 10.20 0.02
N SER A 170 -48.39 9.98 0.39
CA SER A 170 -49.58 10.50 -0.31
C SER A 170 -50.10 11.73 0.41
N TYR A 171 -50.08 12.88 -0.25
CA TYR A 171 -50.46 14.17 0.34
C TYR A 171 -51.76 14.72 -0.23
N ARG A 172 -52.55 15.36 0.64
CA ARG A 172 -53.73 16.18 0.28
C ARG A 172 -53.29 17.63 0.14
N VAL A 173 -52.57 17.94 -0.94
CA VAL A 173 -52.03 19.28 -1.22
C VAL A 173 -53.00 20.04 -2.11
N ASN A 174 -53.24 21.33 -1.82
CA ASN A 174 -54.01 22.21 -2.69
C ASN A 174 -53.24 22.48 -4.01
N THR A 175 -53.61 21.80 -5.10
CA THR A 175 -52.96 21.88 -6.41
C THR A 175 -53.16 23.22 -7.13
N LYS A 176 -54.12 24.05 -6.68
CA LYS A 176 -54.28 25.42 -7.18
C LYS A 176 -53.23 26.36 -6.57
N LEU A 177 -52.82 26.11 -5.32
CA LEU A 177 -51.75 26.83 -4.63
C LEU A 177 -50.36 26.29 -4.96
N PHE A 178 -50.17 24.97 -4.86
CA PHE A 178 -48.88 24.31 -4.94
C PHE A 178 -48.77 23.46 -6.20
N GLU A 179 -47.71 23.70 -6.97
CA GLU A 179 -47.30 22.88 -8.09
C GLU A 179 -46.18 21.94 -7.63
N VAL A 180 -46.38 20.63 -7.75
CA VAL A 180 -45.44 19.62 -7.24
C VAL A 180 -44.77 18.89 -8.41
N VAL A 181 -43.45 19.01 -8.51
CA VAL A 181 -42.62 18.32 -9.49
C VAL A 181 -41.86 17.20 -8.79
N GLN A 182 -41.82 16.01 -9.39
CA GLN A 182 -41.07 14.88 -8.84
C GLN A 182 -39.65 14.85 -9.38
N ALA A 183 -38.66 14.89 -8.49
CA ALA A 183 -37.25 14.64 -8.80
C ALA A 183 -36.77 13.35 -8.11
N ASP A 184 -35.64 12.81 -8.55
CA ASP A 184 -35.05 11.61 -7.96
C ASP A 184 -34.24 11.96 -6.69
N ILE A 185 -34.19 11.03 -5.72
CA ILE A 185 -33.53 11.27 -4.43
C ILE A 185 -31.99 11.33 -4.56
N THR A 186 -31.37 12.32 -3.91
CA THR A 186 -29.90 12.39 -3.81
C THR A 186 -29.37 11.19 -3.04
N THR A 187 -28.64 10.30 -3.73
CA THR A 187 -28.09 9.06 -3.16
C THR A 187 -26.58 9.07 -3.24
N ILE A 188 -25.90 9.28 -2.11
CA ILE A 188 -24.44 9.33 -2.03
C ILE A 188 -23.92 7.91 -1.79
N ALA A 189 -23.08 7.44 -2.70
CA ALA A 189 -22.50 6.10 -2.66
C ALA A 189 -21.58 5.85 -1.44
N LYS A 190 -21.30 4.58 -1.15
CA LYS A 190 -20.30 4.21 -0.13
C LYS A 190 -18.90 4.57 -0.64
N ALA A 191 -18.07 5.08 0.28
CA ALA A 191 -16.74 5.64 -0.03
C ALA A 191 -16.77 6.84 -1.01
N THR A 192 -17.88 7.57 -1.03
CA THR A 192 -17.97 8.94 -1.55
C THR A 192 -18.60 9.86 -0.49
N VAL A 193 -18.44 11.17 -0.65
CA VAL A 193 -19.09 12.20 0.16
C VAL A 193 -19.71 13.26 -0.76
N GLY A 194 -20.87 13.78 -0.38
CA GLY A 194 -21.57 14.80 -1.13
C GLY A 194 -21.22 16.19 -0.61
N VAL A 195 -20.47 16.98 -1.39
CA VAL A 195 -20.25 18.40 -1.09
C VAL A 195 -21.44 19.18 -1.60
N VAL A 196 -22.11 19.92 -0.71
CA VAL A 196 -23.31 20.70 -1.06
C VAL A 196 -22.94 22.15 -1.32
N LYS A 197 -23.34 22.64 -2.50
CA LYS A 197 -23.35 24.06 -2.85
C LYS A 197 -24.79 24.54 -2.79
N SER A 198 -25.09 25.31 -1.75
CA SER A 198 -26.40 25.92 -1.53
C SER A 198 -26.52 27.23 -2.29
N ASN A 199 -27.53 27.35 -3.14
CA ASN A 199 -27.94 28.63 -3.73
C ASN A 199 -28.93 29.41 -2.82
N VAL A 200 -29.26 28.86 -1.65
CA VAL A 200 -30.28 29.33 -0.71
C VAL A 200 -29.66 29.80 0.60
N GLY A 201 -30.32 30.77 1.23
CA GLY A 201 -29.99 31.27 2.57
C GLY A 201 -29.33 32.64 2.51
N ASP A 202 -29.06 33.18 3.69
CA ASP A 202 -28.36 34.45 3.80
C ASP A 202 -26.98 34.35 3.16
N ARG A 203 -26.58 35.43 2.47
CA ARG A 203 -25.18 35.60 2.06
C ARG A 203 -24.36 35.76 3.35
N PRO A 204 -23.31 34.97 3.59
CA PRO A 204 -22.38 35.26 4.67
C PRO A 204 -21.84 36.68 4.47
N ALA A 205 -21.66 37.41 5.57
CA ALA A 205 -20.95 38.69 5.52
C ALA A 205 -19.58 38.46 4.87
N PRO A 206 -19.09 39.38 4.00
CA PRO A 206 -17.74 39.26 3.49
C PRO A 206 -16.77 39.16 4.67
N PRO A 207 -15.76 38.27 4.62
CA PRO A 207 -14.81 38.16 5.72
C PRO A 207 -14.19 39.52 5.97
N THR A 208 -14.36 40.04 7.18
CA THR A 208 -13.71 41.27 7.62
C THR A 208 -12.21 41.02 7.67
N ASP A 209 -11.41 41.88 7.03
CA ASP A 209 -9.97 41.67 6.79
C ASP A 209 -9.09 41.77 8.07
N ASP A 210 -9.70 41.73 9.26
CA ASP A 210 -9.07 41.77 10.57
C ASP A 210 -8.58 40.39 11.02
N GLU A 211 -7.59 39.85 10.32
CA GLU A 211 -6.41 39.14 10.87
C GLU A 211 -5.58 38.51 9.73
N GLY A 212 -4.26 38.70 9.78
CA GLY A 212 -3.34 38.50 8.65
C GLY A 212 -3.06 37.06 8.19
N ASN A 213 -3.98 36.10 8.38
CA ASN A 213 -3.80 34.72 7.97
C ASN A 213 -4.52 34.38 6.65
N ARG A 214 -3.76 34.28 5.56
CA ARG A 214 -4.27 33.94 4.21
C ARG A 214 -4.86 32.53 4.10
N GLN A 215 -4.58 31.62 5.05
CA GLN A 215 -5.26 30.31 5.12
C GLN A 215 -6.72 30.47 5.52
N THR A 216 -7.02 31.38 6.46
CA THR A 216 -8.39 31.70 6.88
C THR A 216 -9.24 32.19 5.71
N GLY A 217 -8.67 32.98 4.78
CA GLY A 217 -9.38 33.48 3.59
C GLY A 217 -9.85 32.40 2.58
N ARG A 218 -9.36 31.17 2.66
CA ARG A 218 -9.89 30.02 1.87
C ARG A 218 -11.00 29.30 2.63
N LEU A 219 -10.79 29.02 3.92
CA LEU A 219 -11.78 28.40 4.80
C LEU A 219 -13.00 29.31 5.04
N ALA A 220 -12.83 30.64 4.97
CA ALA A 220 -13.89 31.63 5.03
C ALA A 220 -14.85 31.61 3.81
N ARG A 221 -14.55 30.82 2.78
CA ARG A 221 -15.50 30.53 1.67
C ARG A 221 -16.47 29.39 2.01
N LEU A 222 -16.19 28.62 3.06
CA LEU A 222 -17.05 27.54 3.54
C LEU A 222 -18.03 28.05 4.57
N VAL A 223 -19.32 27.86 4.30
CA VAL A 223 -20.44 28.39 5.09
C VAL A 223 -21.06 27.30 5.96
N SER A 224 -21.84 27.69 6.97
CA SER A 224 -22.61 26.74 7.78
C SER A 224 -23.81 26.21 6.99
N LYS A 225 -24.38 25.06 7.39
CA LYS A 225 -25.61 24.54 6.81
C LYS A 225 -26.72 25.62 6.84
N GLY A 226 -27.45 25.76 5.73
CA GLY A 226 -28.52 26.76 5.58
C GLY A 226 -28.09 28.15 5.12
N GLN A 227 -26.78 28.41 4.98
CA GLN A 227 -26.27 29.63 4.35
C GLN A 227 -25.97 29.42 2.85
N ARG A 228 -25.95 30.51 2.07
CA ARG A 228 -25.65 30.48 0.63
C ARG A 228 -24.14 30.35 0.40
N GLY A 229 -23.71 29.26 -0.23
CA GLY A 229 -22.30 28.91 -0.44
C GLY A 229 -22.04 27.41 -0.38
N ILE A 230 -20.76 27.02 -0.33
CA ILE A 230 -20.34 25.63 -0.15
C ILE A 230 -20.37 25.31 1.34
N TRP A 231 -21.14 24.29 1.74
CA TRP A 231 -21.25 23.89 3.15
C TRP A 231 -19.95 23.30 3.68
N ARG A 232 -19.55 23.70 4.90
CA ARG A 232 -18.37 23.16 5.60
C ARG A 232 -18.54 21.68 5.97
N GLU A 233 -19.75 21.25 6.27
CA GLU A 233 -20.06 19.87 6.61
C GLU A 233 -20.56 19.12 5.35
N PRO A 234 -19.83 18.10 4.87
CA PRO A 234 -20.26 17.29 3.74
C PRO A 234 -21.38 16.32 4.15
N LEU A 235 -22.18 15.91 3.18
CA LEU A 235 -23.11 14.81 3.33
C LEU A 235 -22.36 13.47 3.32
N LYS A 236 -22.70 12.60 4.26
CA LYS A 236 -22.11 11.27 4.44
C LYS A 236 -22.75 10.28 3.44
N PRO A 237 -22.20 9.06 3.23
CA PRO A 237 -22.86 8.02 2.45
C PRO A 237 -24.29 7.76 2.95
N GLY A 238 -25.29 7.88 2.08
CA GLY A 238 -26.70 7.82 2.48
C GLY A 238 -27.65 8.37 1.43
N GLN A 239 -28.94 8.40 1.78
CA GLN A 239 -30.01 8.97 0.97
C GLN A 239 -30.54 10.23 1.63
N TYR A 240 -30.67 11.31 0.85
CA TYR A 240 -31.06 12.63 1.34
C TYR A 240 -32.22 13.19 0.53
N TYR A 241 -33.28 13.62 1.22
CA TYR A 241 -34.40 14.32 0.63
C TYR A 241 -34.06 15.81 0.49
N LEU A 242 -33.39 16.17 -0.61
CA LEU A 242 -32.99 17.54 -0.93
C LEU A 242 -33.68 18.03 -2.20
N ASN A 243 -33.91 19.33 -2.29
CA ASN A 243 -34.33 19.95 -3.55
C ASN A 243 -33.11 20.05 -4.49
N THR A 244 -33.14 19.30 -5.60
CA THR A 244 -32.07 19.23 -6.60
C THR A 244 -31.83 20.55 -7.34
N ASP A 245 -32.82 21.44 -7.37
CA ASP A 245 -32.73 22.72 -8.06
C ASP A 245 -32.13 23.81 -7.14
N ALA A 246 -32.31 23.64 -5.82
CA ALA A 246 -31.80 24.54 -4.79
C ALA A 246 -30.38 24.18 -4.30
N PHE A 247 -30.08 22.87 -4.25
CA PHE A 247 -28.83 22.31 -3.77
C PHE A 247 -28.12 21.50 -4.85
N GLU A 248 -26.96 21.99 -5.27
CA GLU A 248 -26.06 21.27 -6.18
C GLU A 248 -25.13 20.38 -5.34
N VAL A 249 -25.10 19.07 -5.61
CA VAL A 249 -24.34 18.10 -4.80
C VAL A 249 -23.27 17.43 -5.65
N THR A 250 -22.01 17.77 -5.37
CA THR A 250 -20.83 17.17 -5.99
C THR A 250 -20.40 15.92 -5.22
N GLU A 251 -20.33 14.76 -5.89
CA GLU A 251 -19.80 13.54 -5.29
C GLU A 251 -18.28 13.45 -5.41
N ILE A 252 -17.60 13.45 -4.25
CA ILE A 252 -16.14 13.26 -4.14
C ILE A 252 -15.83 11.86 -3.62
N SER A 253 -14.92 11.14 -4.27
CA SER A 253 -14.48 9.81 -3.83
C SER A 253 -13.50 9.92 -2.66
N THR A 254 -13.82 9.28 -1.54
CA THR A 254 -12.92 9.17 -0.37
C THR A 254 -12.06 7.90 -0.39
N ARG A 255 -12.11 7.12 -1.48
CA ARG A 255 -11.19 5.99 -1.67
C ARG A 255 -9.77 6.49 -1.91
N LYS A 256 -8.79 5.75 -1.38
CA LYS A 256 -7.37 5.91 -1.76
C LYS A 256 -7.19 5.80 -3.27
N GLN A 257 -6.59 6.82 -3.86
CA GLN A 257 -6.24 6.88 -5.27
C GLN A 257 -4.72 6.87 -5.42
N VAL A 258 -4.26 6.28 -6.51
CA VAL A 258 -2.84 6.09 -6.81
C VAL A 258 -2.57 6.70 -8.18
N VAL A 259 -1.78 7.76 -8.24
CA VAL A 259 -1.25 8.30 -9.51
C VAL A 259 0.13 7.73 -9.75
N ARG A 260 0.40 7.35 -11.00
CA ARG A 260 1.70 6.87 -11.46
C ARG A 260 2.26 7.88 -12.45
N TYR A 261 3.47 8.34 -12.17
CA TYR A 261 4.31 9.12 -13.06
C TYR A 261 5.37 8.16 -13.59
N THR A 262 5.28 7.78 -14.86
CA THR A 262 6.15 6.77 -15.51
C THR A 262 6.17 7.00 -17.02
N ASP A 263 7.01 6.28 -17.78
CA ASP A 263 7.04 6.42 -19.22
C ASP A 263 5.73 5.93 -19.88
N ALA A 264 5.18 6.77 -20.75
CA ALA A 264 3.94 6.53 -21.49
C ALA A 264 4.04 5.37 -22.49
N THR A 265 5.24 4.82 -22.76
CA THR A 265 5.40 3.64 -23.63
C THR A 265 5.19 2.31 -22.91
N VAL A 266 5.35 2.27 -21.58
CA VAL A 266 5.12 1.07 -20.73
C VAL A 266 3.64 0.93 -20.31
N ALA A 267 2.86 2.00 -20.52
CA ALA A 267 1.45 2.21 -20.13
C ALA A 267 0.44 1.28 -20.85
N GLY A 268 0.49 -0.02 -20.51
CA GLY A 268 -0.48 -1.02 -20.92
C GLY A 268 -1.84 -0.88 -20.24
N SER A 269 -2.65 0.09 -20.70
CA SER A 269 -4.07 0.32 -20.37
C SER A 269 -4.43 0.81 -18.95
N GLY A 270 -4.83 2.09 -18.84
CA GLY A 270 -5.85 2.50 -17.85
C GLY A 270 -5.66 3.84 -17.11
N ILE A 271 -6.13 4.95 -17.71
CA ILE A 271 -6.76 6.14 -17.09
C ILE A 271 -5.97 6.97 -16.02
N HIS A 272 -4.91 6.47 -15.38
CA HIS A 272 -4.25 7.12 -14.23
C HIS A 272 -2.71 7.16 -14.32
N GLU A 273 -2.20 7.33 -15.54
CA GLU A 273 -0.76 7.39 -15.85
C GLU A 273 -0.42 8.76 -16.45
N GLU A 274 0.58 9.40 -15.85
CA GLU A 274 1.11 10.71 -16.22
C GLU A 274 2.59 10.54 -16.60
N SER A 275 3.14 11.45 -17.41
CA SER A 275 4.54 11.33 -17.83
C SER A 275 5.51 11.37 -16.64
N GLU A 276 6.57 10.60 -16.76
CA GLU A 276 7.79 10.65 -15.94
C GLU A 276 8.26 12.07 -15.61
N ILE A 277 8.95 12.20 -14.48
CA ILE A 277 9.42 13.49 -13.96
C ILE A 277 10.91 13.64 -14.26
N ILE A 278 11.23 14.46 -15.26
CA ILE A 278 12.61 14.82 -15.58
C ILE A 278 13.15 15.77 -14.50
N VAL A 279 14.12 15.31 -13.71
CA VAL A 279 14.78 16.11 -12.68
C VAL A 279 16.20 16.48 -13.09
N ARG A 280 16.76 17.50 -12.43
CA ARG A 280 18.16 17.91 -12.61
C ARG A 280 18.84 18.03 -11.26
N THR A 281 20.03 17.46 -11.11
CA THR A 281 20.77 17.41 -9.85
C THR A 281 21.86 18.48 -9.74
N SER A 282 22.39 18.69 -8.53
CA SER A 282 23.40 19.72 -8.22
C SER A 282 24.71 19.58 -9.02
N ASP A 283 25.04 18.36 -9.44
CA ASP A 283 26.17 18.00 -10.31
C ASP A 283 25.86 18.15 -11.81
N GLY A 284 24.65 18.61 -12.15
CA GLY A 284 24.26 18.99 -13.51
C GLY A 284 23.66 17.89 -14.37
N PHE A 285 23.60 16.64 -13.86
CA PHE A 285 22.95 15.53 -14.55
C PHE A 285 21.43 15.72 -14.62
N THR A 286 20.83 15.14 -15.64
CA THR A 286 19.38 15.18 -15.90
C THR A 286 18.92 13.77 -16.21
N PHE A 287 17.90 13.29 -15.50
CA PHE A 287 17.36 11.94 -15.65
C PHE A 287 15.87 11.89 -15.33
N PRO A 288 15.10 10.97 -15.93
CA PRO A 288 13.72 10.72 -15.54
C PRO A 288 13.65 10.03 -14.17
N VAL A 289 12.57 10.30 -13.44
CA VAL A 289 12.26 9.66 -12.16
C VAL A 289 10.81 9.20 -12.19
N ASP A 290 10.62 7.90 -11.98
CA ASP A 290 9.30 7.33 -11.76
C ASP A 290 8.83 7.67 -10.34
N VAL A 291 7.56 8.03 -10.21
CA VAL A 291 6.95 8.37 -8.92
C VAL A 291 5.55 7.77 -8.83
N ARG A 292 5.23 7.21 -7.68
CA ARG A 292 3.87 6.81 -7.31
C ARG A 292 3.41 7.62 -6.10
N VAL A 293 2.30 8.35 -6.26
CA VAL A 293 1.70 9.15 -5.20
C VAL A 293 0.37 8.50 -4.81
N GLU A 294 0.24 8.17 -3.53
CA GLU A 294 -0.98 7.64 -2.94
C GLU A 294 -1.64 8.74 -2.10
N TYR A 295 -2.84 9.16 -2.49
CA TYR A 295 -3.59 10.21 -1.82
C TYR A 295 -5.03 9.76 -1.51
N GLU A 296 -5.61 10.37 -0.49
CA GLU A 296 -6.99 10.17 -0.07
C GLU A 296 -7.61 11.55 0.18
N ILE A 297 -8.91 11.67 -0.05
CA ILE A 297 -9.65 12.89 0.30
C ILE A 297 -10.44 12.55 1.56
N GLU A 298 -10.01 13.11 2.68
CA GLU A 298 -10.74 12.99 3.94
C GLU A 298 -12.13 13.64 3.81
N PRO A 299 -13.20 13.03 4.37
CA PRO A 299 -14.55 13.57 4.29
C PRO A 299 -14.62 15.07 4.60
N ASP A 300 -14.12 15.47 5.76
CA ASP A 300 -14.22 16.84 6.29
C ASP A 300 -13.41 17.87 5.47
N SER A 301 -12.46 17.40 4.64
CA SER A 301 -11.67 18.24 3.73
C SER A 301 -12.26 18.36 2.32
N ALA A 302 -13.21 17.48 1.94
CA ALA A 302 -13.80 17.50 0.60
C ALA A 302 -14.47 18.84 0.21
N PRO A 303 -15.14 19.58 1.11
CA PRO A 303 -15.66 20.90 0.77
C PRO A 303 -14.57 21.94 0.45
N LEU A 304 -13.41 21.86 1.11
CA LEU A 304 -12.27 22.74 0.82
C LEU A 304 -11.70 22.46 -0.59
N LEU A 305 -11.69 21.20 -1.01
CA LEU A 305 -11.30 20.80 -2.37
C LEU A 305 -12.20 21.46 -3.41
N VAL A 306 -13.53 21.31 -3.30
CA VAL A 306 -14.47 21.92 -4.25
C VAL A 306 -14.40 23.45 -4.21
N ALA A 307 -14.16 24.06 -3.05
CA ALA A 307 -14.03 25.51 -2.91
C ALA A 307 -12.71 26.11 -3.45
N THR A 308 -11.67 25.29 -3.68
CA THR A 308 -10.35 25.72 -4.16
C THR A 308 -10.06 25.32 -5.61
N VAL A 309 -10.50 24.13 -6.02
CA VAL A 309 -10.28 23.54 -7.35
C VAL A 309 -11.52 23.67 -8.24
N GLY A 310 -12.72 23.67 -7.66
CA GLY A 310 -13.99 23.59 -8.36
C GLY A 310 -14.55 22.16 -8.42
N ASP A 311 -15.56 21.97 -9.26
CA ASP A 311 -16.24 20.68 -9.49
C ASP A 311 -15.50 19.77 -10.48
N ASP A 312 -14.47 20.29 -11.15
CA ASP A 312 -13.71 19.55 -12.16
C ASP A 312 -12.73 18.55 -11.52
N LYS A 313 -12.94 17.26 -11.82
CA LYS A 313 -12.09 16.14 -11.40
C LYS A 313 -10.67 16.23 -11.96
N ASP A 314 -10.48 16.88 -13.11
CA ASP A 314 -9.15 17.09 -13.70
C ASP A 314 -8.41 18.27 -13.08
N GLY A 315 -9.10 19.19 -12.41
CA GLY A 315 -8.50 20.33 -11.72
C GLY A 315 -7.52 19.89 -10.61
N LEU A 316 -7.92 18.93 -9.77
CA LEU A 316 -7.07 18.41 -8.69
C LEU A 316 -5.85 17.70 -9.28
N ARG A 317 -6.06 16.93 -10.35
CA ARG A 317 -5.02 16.20 -11.07
C ARG A 317 -3.96 17.16 -11.63
N SER A 318 -4.39 18.24 -12.28
CA SER A 318 -3.52 19.30 -12.81
C SER A 318 -2.66 19.97 -11.72
N VAL A 319 -3.29 20.36 -10.60
CA VAL A 319 -2.57 21.00 -9.48
C VAL A 319 -1.58 20.02 -8.82
N MET A 320 -2.00 18.77 -8.60
CA MET A 320 -1.13 17.72 -8.05
C MET A 320 0.07 17.43 -8.98
N ASN A 321 -0.17 17.27 -10.29
CA ASN A 321 0.90 17.06 -11.27
C ASN A 321 1.92 18.21 -11.27
N SER A 322 1.46 19.45 -11.11
CA SER A 322 2.33 20.62 -10.98
C SER A 322 3.15 20.59 -9.68
N ALA A 323 2.48 20.33 -8.54
CA ALA A 323 3.11 20.28 -7.22
C ALA A 323 4.15 19.15 -7.12
N VAL A 324 3.81 17.93 -7.55
CA VAL A 324 4.70 16.76 -7.54
C VAL A 324 5.94 17.06 -8.40
N ARG A 325 5.77 17.51 -9.65
CA ARG A 325 6.92 17.85 -10.53
C ARG A 325 7.82 18.94 -9.94
N ALA A 326 7.23 19.98 -9.34
CA ALA A 326 7.98 21.04 -8.68
C ALA A 326 8.78 20.53 -7.47
N ILE A 327 8.15 19.78 -6.57
CA ILE A 327 8.78 19.24 -5.35
C ILE A 327 9.93 18.29 -5.70
N PHE A 328 9.71 17.36 -6.63
CA PHE A 328 10.74 16.41 -7.04
C PHE A 328 11.94 17.07 -7.74
N ARG A 329 11.70 18.09 -8.57
CA ARG A 329 12.79 18.88 -9.17
C ARG A 329 13.58 19.65 -8.12
N ASN A 330 12.90 20.37 -7.22
CA ASN A 330 13.54 21.15 -6.16
C ASN A 330 14.36 20.26 -5.19
N ASN A 331 13.89 19.04 -4.92
CA ASN A 331 14.61 18.09 -4.07
C ASN A 331 15.88 17.56 -4.76
N ALA A 332 15.79 17.18 -6.04
CA ALA A 332 16.93 16.76 -6.84
C ALA A 332 18.01 17.87 -6.98
N GLU A 333 17.61 19.13 -7.16
CA GLU A 333 18.53 20.28 -7.28
C GLU A 333 19.49 20.42 -6.08
N GLY A 334 19.09 19.95 -4.88
CA GLY A 334 19.89 20.01 -3.65
C GLY A 334 20.90 18.87 -3.43
N VAL A 335 20.85 17.79 -4.22
CA VAL A 335 21.69 16.59 -4.04
C VAL A 335 22.40 16.18 -5.32
N LYS A 336 23.35 15.24 -5.25
CA LYS A 336 24.05 14.67 -6.42
C LYS A 336 23.26 13.51 -7.00
N ALA A 337 23.50 13.21 -8.28
CA ALA A 337 22.83 12.12 -9.00
C ALA A 337 22.92 10.76 -8.28
N LEU A 338 24.11 10.41 -7.78
CA LEU A 338 24.33 9.15 -7.07
C LEU A 338 23.68 9.15 -5.68
N ASP A 339 23.85 10.23 -4.92
CA ASP A 339 23.32 10.36 -3.56
C ASP A 339 21.78 10.29 -3.56
N TYR A 340 21.14 10.82 -4.61
CA TYR A 340 19.69 10.73 -4.82
C TYR A 340 19.19 9.26 -4.94
N VAL A 341 19.93 8.42 -5.67
CA VAL A 341 19.61 6.97 -5.80
C VAL A 341 19.89 6.23 -4.49
N GLN A 342 21.07 6.45 -3.89
CA GLN A 342 21.49 5.76 -2.67
C GLN A 342 20.61 6.11 -1.46
N GLN A 343 20.18 7.37 -1.34
CA GLN A 343 19.40 7.88 -0.20
C GLN A 343 17.89 7.95 -0.51
N ARG A 344 17.38 7.10 -1.41
CA ARG A 344 15.98 7.11 -1.87
C ARG A 344 14.95 7.21 -0.73
N SER A 345 15.13 6.49 0.38
CA SER A 345 14.22 6.55 1.54
C SER A 345 14.11 7.95 2.17
N GLN A 346 15.21 8.71 2.16
CA GLN A 346 15.23 10.10 2.62
C GLN A 346 14.54 11.01 1.62
N GLN A 347 14.75 10.78 0.32
CA GLN A 347 14.07 11.52 -0.76
C GLN A 347 12.55 11.31 -0.71
N GLU A 348 12.08 10.06 -0.54
CA GLU A 348 10.66 9.73 -0.35
C GLU A 348 10.05 10.46 0.86
N SER A 349 10.73 10.46 2.01
CA SER A 349 10.26 11.11 3.24
C SER A 349 10.20 12.64 3.13
N GLN A 350 11.22 13.27 2.51
CA GLN A 350 11.26 14.72 2.32
C GLN A 350 10.20 15.18 1.32
N SER A 351 10.08 14.51 0.17
CA SER A 351 9.06 14.81 -0.83
C SER A 351 7.64 14.55 -0.29
N LEU A 352 7.42 13.51 0.51
CA LEU A 352 6.13 13.26 1.18
C LEU A 352 5.72 14.44 2.06
N LYS A 353 6.62 14.94 2.92
CA LYS A 353 6.31 16.07 3.81
C LYS A 353 5.97 17.33 3.03
N MET A 354 6.79 17.70 2.04
CA MET A 354 6.54 18.88 1.20
C MET A 354 5.20 18.77 0.45
N LEU A 355 4.86 17.58 -0.02
CA LEU A 355 3.62 17.35 -0.76
C LEU A 355 2.40 17.33 0.18
N GLN A 356 2.53 16.81 1.40
CA GLN A 356 1.50 16.95 2.44
C GLN A 356 1.24 18.43 2.78
N ASP A 357 2.30 19.22 2.99
CA ASP A 357 2.18 20.66 3.30
C ASP A 357 1.46 21.45 2.20
N GLU A 358 1.69 21.15 0.91
CA GLU A 358 0.96 21.79 -0.19
C GLU A 358 -0.47 21.26 -0.39
N MET A 359 -0.66 19.93 -0.41
CA MET A 359 -1.97 19.33 -0.71
C MET A 359 -3.01 19.57 0.41
N THR A 360 -2.57 19.71 1.67
CA THR A 360 -3.44 20.10 2.79
C THR A 360 -4.08 21.48 2.57
N LYS A 361 -3.41 22.42 1.88
CA LYS A 361 -3.96 23.76 1.54
C LYS A 361 -5.09 23.72 0.49
N ILE A 362 -5.28 22.55 -0.13
CA ILE A 362 -6.26 22.27 -1.18
C ILE A 362 -7.36 21.33 -0.64
N GLY A 363 -7.10 20.55 0.41
CA GLY A 363 -8.06 19.61 1.00
C GLY A 363 -7.88 18.16 0.57
N ALA A 364 -6.66 17.76 0.17
CA ALA A 364 -6.30 16.37 -0.13
C ALA A 364 -5.14 15.90 0.75
N THR A 365 -5.23 14.70 1.30
CA THR A 365 -4.23 14.12 2.21
C THR A 365 -3.37 13.10 1.47
N VAL A 366 -2.07 13.35 1.37
CA VAL A 366 -1.13 12.40 0.77
C VAL A 366 -0.71 11.38 1.82
N THR A 367 -1.02 10.11 1.57
CA THR A 367 -0.70 9.00 2.48
C THR A 367 0.74 8.51 2.27
N ALA A 368 1.16 8.36 1.01
CA ALA A 368 2.48 7.86 0.68
C ALA A 368 3.00 8.43 -0.64
N VAL A 369 4.33 8.60 -0.71
CA VAL A 369 5.06 8.89 -1.95
C VAL A 369 6.13 7.82 -2.07
N ARG A 370 6.19 7.16 -3.22
CA ARG A 370 7.22 6.16 -3.56
C ARG A 370 7.93 6.61 -4.82
N ILE A 371 9.25 6.56 -4.81
CA ILE A 371 10.04 6.66 -6.03
C ILE A 371 9.97 5.26 -6.71
N GLY A 372 10.04 5.22 -8.03
CA GLY A 372 10.13 3.99 -8.81
C GLY A 372 11.57 3.72 -9.21
N ASP A 373 11.77 3.50 -10.50
CA ASP A 373 13.09 3.48 -11.10
C ASP A 373 13.61 4.92 -11.28
N VAL A 374 14.94 5.07 -11.29
CA VAL A 374 15.61 6.37 -11.29
C VAL A 374 16.64 6.38 -12.41
N GLY A 375 16.31 7.11 -13.48
CA GLY A 375 17.13 7.29 -14.66
C GLY A 375 17.28 6.04 -15.53
N ASP A 376 17.76 6.28 -16.76
CA ASP A 376 18.11 5.24 -17.70
C ASP A 376 19.58 4.85 -17.59
N GLU A 377 19.92 3.68 -18.14
CA GLU A 377 21.28 3.27 -18.44
C GLU A 377 22.03 4.30 -19.33
N LYS A 378 21.31 5.11 -20.11
CA LYS A 378 21.88 6.23 -20.88
C LYS A 378 22.26 7.45 -20.05
N THR A 379 21.58 7.72 -18.92
CA THR A 379 21.78 8.93 -18.12
C THR A 379 22.62 8.68 -16.88
N LEU A 380 22.39 7.57 -16.16
CA LEU A 380 23.09 7.23 -14.92
C LEU A 380 24.03 6.03 -15.07
N GLY A 381 23.85 5.19 -16.10
CA GLY A 381 24.73 4.05 -16.38
C GLY A 381 26.23 4.40 -16.37
N PRO A 382 26.71 5.46 -17.06
CA PRO A 382 28.13 5.82 -17.04
C PRO A 382 28.67 6.20 -15.64
N LEU A 383 27.84 6.76 -14.77
CA LEU A 383 28.22 7.10 -13.39
C LEU A 383 28.26 5.86 -12.49
N LEU A 384 27.26 4.99 -12.62
CA LEU A 384 27.20 3.71 -11.90
C LEU A 384 28.35 2.80 -12.34
N GLU A 385 28.60 2.67 -13.65
CA GLU A 385 29.78 1.99 -14.19
C GLU A 385 31.08 2.55 -13.61
N THR A 386 31.23 3.88 -13.51
CA THR A 386 32.45 4.50 -12.98
C THR A 386 32.62 4.26 -11.48
N GLN A 387 31.52 4.25 -10.72
CA GLN A 387 31.50 3.84 -9.31
C GLN A 387 31.89 2.37 -9.16
N THR A 388 31.21 1.46 -9.86
CA THR A 388 31.49 0.02 -9.85
C THR A 388 32.93 -0.28 -10.29
N LYS A 389 33.44 0.38 -11.34
CA LYS A 389 34.84 0.26 -11.78
C LYS A 389 35.83 0.76 -10.71
N ARG A 390 35.50 1.83 -9.97
CA ARG A 390 36.32 2.32 -8.86
C ARG A 390 36.32 1.35 -7.68
N GLU A 391 35.16 0.78 -7.35
CA GLU A 391 35.00 -0.15 -6.23
C GLU A 391 35.68 -1.50 -6.53
N ILE A 392 35.55 -2.00 -7.77
CA ILE A 392 36.36 -3.12 -8.28
C ILE A 392 37.86 -2.81 -8.20
N ALA A 393 38.30 -1.63 -8.66
CA ALA A 393 39.72 -1.27 -8.60
C ALA A 393 40.27 -1.17 -7.16
N ILE A 394 39.44 -0.77 -6.18
CA ILE A 394 39.79 -0.80 -4.75
C ILE A 394 39.92 -2.25 -4.27
N GLN A 395 38.96 -3.12 -4.60
CA GLN A 395 39.02 -4.55 -4.26
C GLN A 395 40.20 -5.27 -4.93
N GLU A 396 40.54 -4.93 -6.18
CA GLU A 396 41.74 -5.40 -6.86
C GLU A 396 43.01 -4.93 -6.15
N GLN A 397 43.07 -3.66 -5.72
CA GLN A 397 44.21 -3.11 -4.98
C GLN A 397 44.38 -3.78 -3.60
N GLU A 398 43.30 -4.02 -2.87
CA GLU A 398 43.32 -4.77 -1.60
C GLU A 398 43.77 -6.22 -1.84
N THR A 399 43.21 -6.90 -2.83
CA THR A 399 43.59 -8.27 -3.21
C THR A 399 45.07 -8.37 -3.58
N ILE A 400 45.60 -7.41 -4.36
CA ILE A 400 47.02 -7.36 -4.71
C ILE A 400 47.88 -7.10 -3.45
N GLN A 401 47.44 -6.26 -2.52
CA GLN A 401 48.16 -6.01 -1.28
C GLN A 401 48.17 -7.24 -0.36
N GLU A 402 47.07 -8.00 -0.28
CA GLU A 402 47.03 -9.27 0.44
C GLU A 402 47.92 -10.33 -0.22
N GLN A 403 47.88 -10.45 -1.55
CA GLN A 403 48.77 -11.35 -2.30
C GLN A 403 50.25 -11.00 -2.10
N GLN A 404 50.61 -9.70 -2.08
CA GLN A 404 51.97 -9.25 -1.79
C GLN A 404 52.39 -9.63 -0.37
N ARG A 405 51.55 -9.40 0.65
CA ARG A 405 51.84 -9.82 2.03
C ARG A 405 51.99 -11.34 2.15
N ALA A 406 51.12 -12.11 1.50
CA ALA A 406 51.20 -13.57 1.50
C ALA A 406 52.47 -14.07 0.79
N ALA A 407 52.88 -13.44 -0.32
CA ALA A 407 54.12 -13.77 -1.03
C ALA A 407 55.37 -13.37 -0.23
N GLU A 408 55.36 -12.24 0.48
CA GLU A 408 56.44 -11.86 1.41
C GLU A 408 56.56 -12.85 2.56
N GLN A 409 55.44 -13.23 3.19
CA GLN A 409 55.42 -14.25 4.25
C GLN A 409 55.90 -15.62 3.75
N GLN A 410 55.49 -16.05 2.54
CA GLN A 410 55.99 -17.28 1.94
C GLN A 410 57.49 -17.20 1.63
N LYS A 411 57.98 -16.05 1.14
CA LYS A 411 59.41 -15.84 0.87
C LYS A 411 60.24 -15.84 2.16
N GLU A 412 59.74 -15.23 3.22
CA GLU A 412 60.38 -15.22 4.54
C GLU A 412 60.40 -16.64 5.13
N LEU A 413 59.26 -17.35 5.13
CA LEU A 413 59.16 -18.74 5.57
C LEU A 413 60.10 -19.67 4.77
N THR A 414 60.10 -19.58 3.43
CA THR A 414 61.01 -20.34 2.56
C THR A 414 62.46 -20.03 2.87
N ARG A 415 62.81 -18.77 3.13
CA ARG A 415 64.16 -18.38 3.52
C ARG A 415 64.55 -18.97 4.89
N THR A 416 63.66 -18.93 5.88
CA THR A 416 63.87 -19.55 7.18
C THR A 416 64.01 -21.08 7.08
N GLU A 417 63.24 -21.74 6.20
CA GLU A 417 63.39 -23.17 5.90
C GLU A 417 64.76 -23.47 5.25
N GLN A 418 65.20 -22.66 4.27
CA GLN A 418 66.53 -22.81 3.65
C GLN A 418 67.67 -22.56 4.64
N GLU A 419 67.57 -21.53 5.48
CA GLU A 419 68.53 -21.25 6.55
C GLU A 419 68.60 -22.45 7.52
N ALA A 420 67.45 -23.01 7.93
CA ALA A 420 67.38 -24.18 8.81
C ALA A 420 67.86 -25.50 8.15
N GLU A 421 67.70 -25.65 6.84
CA GLU A 421 68.19 -26.83 6.09
C GLU A 421 69.71 -26.78 5.89
N GLU A 422 70.28 -25.62 5.57
CA GLU A 422 71.74 -25.45 5.54
C GLU A 422 72.35 -25.57 6.95
N GLU A 423 71.69 -25.09 8.00
CA GLU A 423 72.12 -25.37 9.39
C GLU A 423 72.14 -26.87 9.71
N LYS A 424 71.07 -27.62 9.36
CA LYS A 424 71.05 -29.10 9.50
C LYS A 424 72.16 -29.76 8.70
N ARG A 425 72.43 -29.30 7.48
CA ARG A 425 73.48 -29.84 6.61
C ARG A 425 74.87 -29.60 7.18
N LEU A 426 75.14 -28.39 7.65
CA LEU A 426 76.40 -28.02 8.32
C LEU A 426 76.59 -28.76 9.65
N ALA A 427 75.52 -28.94 10.44
CA ALA A 427 75.55 -29.75 11.65
C ALA A 427 75.86 -31.23 11.32
N THR A 428 75.20 -31.80 10.32
CA THR A 428 75.44 -33.17 9.85
C THR A 428 76.89 -33.37 9.39
N ALA A 429 77.44 -32.41 8.63
CA ALA A 429 78.85 -32.45 8.22
C ALA A 429 79.81 -32.38 9.42
N LYS A 430 79.56 -31.50 10.40
CA LYS A 430 80.36 -31.42 11.64
C LYS A 430 80.31 -32.73 12.44
N TYR A 431 79.13 -33.32 12.61
CA TYR A 431 78.99 -34.62 13.28
C TYR A 431 79.70 -35.74 12.52
N GLY A 432 79.65 -35.76 11.18
CA GLY A 432 80.38 -36.73 10.36
C GLY A 432 81.91 -36.64 10.53
N VAL A 433 82.45 -35.42 10.66
CA VAL A 433 83.88 -35.21 10.99
C VAL A 433 84.18 -35.71 12.40
N GLN A 434 83.37 -35.36 13.41
CA GLN A 434 83.55 -35.87 14.79
C GLN A 434 83.49 -37.40 14.88
N ILE A 435 82.56 -38.05 14.17
CA ILE A 435 82.48 -39.51 14.11
C ILE A 435 83.76 -40.09 13.49
N SER A 436 84.26 -39.48 12.41
CA SER A 436 85.50 -39.90 11.76
C SER A 436 86.74 -39.72 12.66
N GLU A 437 86.79 -38.65 13.45
CA GLU A 437 87.85 -38.43 14.45
C GLU A 437 87.77 -39.45 15.59
N GLN A 438 86.58 -39.72 16.14
CA GLN A 438 86.42 -40.73 17.19
C GLN A 438 86.64 -42.17 16.69
N GLU A 439 86.28 -42.50 15.45
CA GLU A 439 86.65 -43.79 14.85
C GLU A 439 88.17 -43.93 14.67
N LYS A 440 88.85 -42.86 14.27
CA LYS A 440 90.32 -42.83 14.16
C LYS A 440 90.96 -43.02 15.53
N GLU A 441 90.47 -42.32 16.55
CA GLU A 441 90.97 -42.42 17.92
C GLU A 441 90.71 -43.80 18.53
N ARG A 442 89.51 -44.37 18.30
CA ARG A 442 89.19 -45.76 18.65
C ARG A 442 90.17 -46.74 17.98
N LYS A 443 90.43 -46.60 16.67
CA LYS A 443 91.39 -47.47 15.94
C LYS A 443 92.82 -47.36 16.48
N ILE A 444 93.25 -46.18 16.97
CA ILE A 444 94.56 -46.00 17.61
C ILE A 444 94.60 -46.74 18.96
N ILE A 445 93.54 -46.66 19.76
CA ILE A 445 93.42 -47.37 21.05
C ILE A 445 93.37 -48.89 20.83
N GLU A 446 92.59 -49.36 19.84
CA GLU A 446 92.43 -50.77 19.47
C GLU A 446 93.78 -51.37 19.00
N ALA A 447 94.50 -50.69 18.10
CA ALA A 447 95.84 -51.10 17.67
C ALA A 447 96.90 -51.03 18.80
N GLY A 448 96.78 -50.10 19.74
CA GLY A 448 97.63 -50.03 20.93
C GLY A 448 97.39 -51.19 21.90
N ALA A 449 96.12 -51.52 22.14
CA ALA A 449 95.72 -52.65 22.98
C ALA A 449 96.16 -53.99 22.39
N ASP A 450 96.04 -54.18 21.07
CA ASP A 450 96.56 -55.37 20.39
C ASP A 450 98.08 -55.50 20.51
N ALA A 451 98.82 -54.39 20.36
CA ALA A 451 100.28 -54.38 20.53
C ALA A 451 100.70 -54.74 21.97
N GLU A 452 100.01 -54.21 22.98
CA GLU A 452 100.25 -54.59 24.39
C GLU A 452 99.86 -56.05 24.67
N ALA A 453 98.74 -56.52 24.14
CA ALA A 453 98.29 -57.91 24.29
C ALA A 453 99.28 -58.91 23.67
N VAL A 454 99.88 -58.59 22.52
CA VAL A 454 100.95 -59.39 21.90
C VAL A 454 102.20 -59.39 22.77
N ARG A 455 102.63 -58.23 23.30
CA ARG A 455 103.78 -58.16 24.22
C ARG A 455 103.56 -58.99 25.48
N ILE A 456 102.42 -58.85 26.13
CA ILE A 456 102.07 -59.59 27.37
C ILE A 456 102.03 -61.10 27.10
N LYS A 457 101.46 -61.54 25.96
CA LYS A 457 101.49 -62.95 25.55
C LYS A 457 102.93 -63.45 25.30
N ALA A 458 103.78 -62.66 24.66
CA ALA A 458 105.17 -63.02 24.40
C ALA A 458 106.00 -63.13 25.70
N GLU A 459 105.84 -62.19 26.63
CA GLU A 459 106.47 -62.25 27.97
C GLU A 459 105.97 -63.46 28.79
N ALA A 460 104.66 -63.72 28.78
CA ALA A 460 104.08 -64.88 29.45
C ALA A 460 104.58 -66.21 28.86
N GLN A 461 104.69 -66.31 27.52
CA GLN A 461 105.29 -67.47 26.86
C GLN A 461 106.77 -67.62 27.20
N ALA A 462 107.56 -66.54 27.15
CA ALA A 462 108.99 -66.58 27.51
C ALA A 462 109.21 -67.09 28.95
N ASN A 463 108.41 -66.62 29.92
CA ASN A 463 108.44 -67.10 31.30
C ASN A 463 108.01 -68.57 31.41
N ALA A 464 106.97 -69.00 30.68
CA ALA A 464 106.55 -70.39 30.65
C ALA A 464 107.65 -71.32 30.10
N TYR A 465 108.34 -70.92 29.01
CA TYR A 465 109.46 -71.66 28.45
C TYR A 465 110.65 -71.76 29.42
N GLN A 466 110.95 -70.69 30.18
CA GLN A 466 111.99 -70.74 31.22
C GLN A 466 111.65 -71.76 32.31
N LEU A 467 110.43 -71.73 32.85
CA LEU A 467 109.99 -72.66 33.90
C LEU A 467 109.98 -74.13 33.43
N ILE A 468 109.58 -74.40 32.18
CA ILE A 468 109.62 -75.74 31.57
C ILE A 468 111.08 -76.21 31.40
N ALA A 469 111.97 -75.35 30.93
CA ALA A 469 113.39 -75.67 30.74
C ALA A 469 114.13 -75.94 32.07
N GLU A 470 113.72 -75.27 33.15
CA GLU A 470 114.33 -75.39 34.47
C GLU A 470 113.99 -76.72 35.18
N GLN A 471 112.74 -77.22 35.04
CA GLN A 471 112.34 -78.48 35.68
C GLN A 471 112.67 -79.76 34.88
N ILE A 472 112.68 -79.70 33.54
CA ILE A 472 112.79 -80.90 32.70
C ILE A 472 114.21 -81.12 32.14
N GLY A 473 115.07 -80.10 32.23
CA GLY A 473 116.46 -80.16 31.77
C GLY A 473 116.60 -79.99 30.25
N LYS A 474 117.66 -79.28 29.84
CA LYS A 474 117.83 -78.75 28.46
C LYS A 474 117.81 -79.80 27.33
N GLY A 475 118.03 -81.08 27.64
CA GLY A 475 117.96 -82.17 26.65
C GLY A 475 116.53 -82.68 26.36
N ASN A 476 115.63 -82.64 27.35
CA ASN A 476 114.29 -83.23 27.23
C ASN A 476 113.21 -82.22 26.82
N ALA A 477 113.41 -80.92 27.10
CA ALA A 477 112.44 -79.88 26.72
C ALA A 477 112.20 -79.82 25.20
N ALA A 478 113.26 -79.89 24.39
CA ALA A 478 113.16 -79.90 22.93
C ALA A 478 112.38 -81.12 22.39
N LEU A 479 112.49 -82.28 23.05
CA LEU A 479 111.75 -83.48 22.65
C LEU A 479 110.25 -83.35 22.98
N VAL A 480 109.91 -82.77 24.14
CA VAL A 480 108.51 -82.47 24.53
C VAL A 480 107.90 -81.45 23.57
N GLU A 481 108.65 -80.43 23.17
CA GLU A 481 108.16 -79.39 22.25
C GLU A 481 107.96 -79.94 20.83
N VAL A 482 108.90 -80.75 20.30
CA VAL A 482 108.70 -81.47 19.04
C VAL A 482 107.48 -82.39 19.10
N LEU A 483 107.29 -83.13 20.19
CA LEU A 483 106.09 -83.99 20.38
C LEU A 483 104.79 -83.16 20.47
N LYS A 484 104.82 -81.99 21.12
CA LYS A 484 103.66 -81.10 21.23
C LYS A 484 103.30 -80.47 19.89
N VAL A 485 104.28 -80.02 19.12
CA VAL A 485 104.09 -79.48 17.75
C VAL A 485 103.58 -80.56 16.80
N VAL A 486 104.06 -81.81 16.91
CA VAL A 486 103.53 -82.96 16.15
C VAL A 486 102.09 -83.29 16.55
N GLY A 487 101.73 -83.13 17.83
CA GLY A 487 100.36 -83.33 18.33
C GLY A 487 99.38 -82.23 17.93
N GLU A 488 99.75 -80.95 18.11
CA GLU A 488 98.89 -79.79 17.78
C GLU A 488 98.66 -79.65 16.27
N ASN A 489 99.61 -80.10 15.44
CA ASN A 489 99.46 -80.15 13.97
C ASN A 489 99.03 -81.54 13.45
N ASN A 490 98.71 -82.49 14.33
CA ASN A 490 98.08 -83.78 14.03
C ASN A 490 98.81 -84.65 12.97
N ILE A 491 100.15 -84.70 13.02
CA ILE A 491 101.00 -85.32 11.98
C ILE A 491 101.19 -86.84 12.22
N THR A 492 100.78 -87.67 11.25
CA THR A 492 100.85 -89.15 11.35
C THR A 492 102.10 -89.73 10.66
N VAL A 493 102.79 -90.68 11.31
CA VAL A 493 104.04 -91.30 10.79
C VAL A 493 103.92 -92.82 10.69
N THR A 494 103.94 -93.37 9.46
CA THR A 494 104.04 -94.81 9.17
C THR A 494 105.23 -95.11 8.23
N PRO A 495 106.04 -96.17 8.45
CA PRO A 495 107.33 -96.31 7.77
C PRO A 495 107.41 -97.41 6.67
N ARG A 496 108.38 -97.23 5.74
CA ARG A 496 108.98 -98.24 4.79
C ARG A 496 108.09 -98.70 3.61
N VAL A 497 108.54 -99.19 2.43
CA VAL A 497 109.81 -99.29 1.62
C VAL A 497 109.39 -99.74 0.17
N MET A 498 110.17 -99.73 -0.93
CA MET A 498 111.59 -99.40 -1.22
C MET A 498 111.79 -98.93 -2.69
N VAL A 499 113.03 -98.57 -3.03
CA VAL A 499 113.64 -98.38 -4.35
C VAL A 499 113.76 -99.68 -5.19
N VAL A 500 113.36 -99.63 -6.47
CA VAL A 500 114.01 -100.20 -7.70
C VAL A 500 113.37 -99.47 -8.91
N GLY A 501 114.01 -99.07 -10.01
CA GLY A 501 115.43 -99.08 -10.41
C GLY A 501 115.59 -99.31 -11.92
N GLY A 502 116.01 -98.29 -12.69
CA GLY A 502 116.29 -98.34 -14.15
C GLY A 502 115.07 -98.18 -15.07
N GLU A 503 115.16 -97.67 -16.30
CA GLU A 503 116.29 -97.06 -17.03
C GLU A 503 115.79 -96.24 -18.23
N GLY A 504 116.32 -95.03 -18.47
CA GLY A 504 116.31 -94.33 -19.77
C GLY A 504 115.01 -93.68 -20.31
N GLY A 505 115.10 -92.43 -20.76
CA GLY A 505 114.24 -91.91 -21.87
C GLY A 505 113.32 -90.71 -21.60
N ALA A 506 113.79 -89.53 -22.02
CA ALA A 506 113.05 -88.38 -22.58
C ALA A 506 111.58 -88.05 -22.17
N GLN A 507 111.44 -86.83 -21.63
CA GLN A 507 110.41 -85.79 -21.90
C GLN A 507 108.90 -86.10 -21.78
N SER A 508 108.25 -85.21 -20.99
CA SER A 508 106.86 -84.74 -21.09
C SER A 508 105.70 -85.75 -21.06
N ALA A 509 104.85 -85.64 -20.04
CA ALA A 509 103.50 -85.10 -20.24
C ALA A 509 102.84 -84.73 -18.91
N GLU A 510 102.29 -83.51 -18.87
CA GLU A 510 101.43 -82.98 -17.81
C GLU A 510 100.18 -83.86 -17.65
N THR A 511 99.89 -84.38 -16.45
CA THR A 511 98.54 -84.89 -16.08
C THR A 511 98.36 -85.18 -14.59
N THR A 512 99.43 -85.52 -13.85
CA THR A 512 99.33 -85.86 -12.41
C THR A 512 98.98 -84.67 -11.51
N ALA A 513 99.02 -83.44 -12.02
CA ALA A 513 98.57 -82.24 -11.31
C ALA A 513 97.03 -82.11 -11.20
N LEU A 514 96.26 -82.96 -11.89
CA LEU A 514 94.80 -82.82 -11.98
C LEU A 514 93.99 -83.61 -10.92
N ILE A 515 94.63 -84.40 -10.06
CA ILE A 515 93.94 -85.23 -9.05
C ILE A 515 93.98 -84.60 -7.65
N GLY A 516 95.04 -83.87 -7.30
CA GLY A 516 95.12 -83.15 -6.02
C GLY A 516 94.14 -81.97 -5.92
N THR A 517 93.86 -81.31 -7.04
CA THR A 517 93.00 -80.12 -7.10
C THR A 517 91.49 -80.42 -7.06
N MET A 518 91.06 -81.65 -7.37
CA MET A 518 89.65 -82.05 -7.24
C MET A 518 89.26 -82.52 -5.84
N LEU A 519 90.23 -82.86 -4.97
CA LEU A 519 89.96 -83.26 -3.59
C LEU A 519 89.82 -82.06 -2.64
N ASP A 520 90.59 -80.99 -2.86
CA ASP A 520 90.51 -79.75 -2.06
C ASP A 520 89.17 -79.01 -2.31
N SER A 521 88.67 -79.03 -3.55
CA SER A 521 87.39 -78.41 -3.94
C SER A 521 86.13 -79.05 -3.33
N MET A 522 86.24 -80.17 -2.60
CA MET A 522 85.11 -80.80 -1.90
C MET A 522 85.08 -80.52 -0.39
N VAL A 523 86.14 -79.95 0.20
CA VAL A 523 86.15 -79.59 1.64
C VAL A 523 85.62 -78.17 1.87
N GLY A 524 85.84 -77.24 0.93
CA GLY A 524 85.42 -75.84 1.06
C GLY A 524 83.95 -75.53 0.79
N LYS A 525 83.03 -76.52 0.78
CA LYS A 525 81.62 -76.26 0.38
C LYS A 525 80.56 -77.21 0.96
N GLN A 526 80.45 -77.30 2.28
CA GLN A 526 79.16 -77.57 2.93
C GLN A 526 79.07 -77.02 4.36
N ALA A 527 78.33 -75.91 4.49
CA ALA A 527 77.68 -75.40 5.71
C ALA A 527 78.57 -75.13 6.94
N GLU A 528 79.28 -73.99 6.92
CA GLU A 528 79.26 -73.05 8.06
C GLU A 528 77.85 -72.45 8.22
#